data_AF-A0A0M4MSC3-F1
#
_entry.id   AF-A0A0M4MSC3-F1
#
_cell.length_a   1.000
_cell.length_b   1.000
_cell.length_c   1.000
_cell.angle_alpha   90.00
_cell.angle_beta   90.00
_cell.angle_gamma   90.00
#
_symmetry.space_group_name_H-M   'P 1'
#
loop_
_entity.id
_entity.type
_entity.pdbx_description
1 polymer ?
#
loop_
_entity_poly.entity_id
_entity_poly.type
_entity_poly.pdbx_seq_one_letter_code
_entity_poly.pdbx_strand_id
1 'polypeptide(L)'
;MEARLEGLMSLGRGTALKLASDGILRIRDRIAEHFTGMLTGQDQHRPRLHVTIQNKVSPGEAKALLSTLEGTIQPRNFAFRGLSLFHYVGGPWDHVRDFAFRGRESA
;
A
#
# COMPACT_ATOMS: atom_id res chain seq x y z
N MET A 1 -7.15 -10.27 -7.59
CA MET A 1 -5.71 -10.38 -7.25
C MET A 1 -5.62 -10.73 -5.78
N GLU A 2 -5.18 -11.94 -5.45
CA GLU A 2 -5.15 -12.45 -4.08
C GLU A 2 -4.22 -11.62 -3.19
N ALA A 3 -4.65 -11.41 -1.95
CA ALA A 3 -3.96 -10.63 -0.96
C ALA A 3 -4.34 -11.06 0.46
N ARG A 4 -3.50 -10.69 1.42
CA ARG A 4 -3.73 -10.93 2.84
C ARG A 4 -3.50 -9.66 3.63
N LEU A 5 -4.46 -9.32 4.48
CA LEU A 5 -4.24 -8.41 5.61
C LEU A 5 -3.51 -9.23 6.68
N GLU A 6 -2.29 -8.82 7.03
CA GLU A 6 -1.45 -9.58 7.97
C GLU A 6 -1.51 -9.04 9.39
N GLY A 7 -1.95 -7.80 9.59
CA GLY A 7 -2.03 -7.16 10.89
C GLY A 7 -1.60 -5.69 10.83
N LEU A 8 -0.98 -5.22 11.91
CA LEU A 8 -0.45 -3.86 12.01
C LEU A 8 1.01 -3.77 11.59
N MET A 9 1.43 -2.57 11.20
CA MET A 9 2.80 -2.23 10.83
C MET A 9 3.14 -0.84 11.35
N SER A 10 4.27 -0.73 12.05
CA SER A 10 4.86 0.56 12.39
C SER A 10 5.59 1.17 11.19
N LEU A 11 5.40 2.47 11.00
CA LEU A 11 6.11 3.31 10.03
C LEU A 11 7.16 4.21 10.72
N GLY A 12 7.43 4.00 12.01
CA GLY A 12 8.28 4.85 12.85
C GLY A 12 7.59 6.15 13.30
N ARG A 13 7.03 6.91 12.35
CA ARG A 13 6.23 8.13 12.59
C ARG A 13 4.77 7.99 12.13
N GLY A 14 4.27 6.76 12.19
CA GLY A 14 2.92 6.39 11.77
C GLY A 14 2.61 4.93 12.02
N THR A 15 1.34 4.58 11.79
CA THR A 15 0.78 3.24 11.97
C THR A 15 -0.01 2.87 10.72
N ALA A 16 0.09 1.61 10.30
CA ALA A 16 -0.53 1.13 9.09
C ALA A 16 -1.06 -0.30 9.23
N LEU A 17 -1.98 -0.69 8.34
CA LEU A 17 -2.36 -2.08 8.11
C LEU A 17 -1.34 -2.71 7.16
N LYS A 18 -0.72 -3.82 7.55
CA LYS A 18 0.24 -4.57 6.73
C LYS A 18 -0.49 -5.46 5.74
N LEU A 19 -0.13 -5.37 4.47
CA LEU A 19 -0.69 -6.21 3.41
C LEU A 19 0.41 -7.08 2.79
N ALA A 20 0.01 -8.24 2.27
CA ALA A 20 0.83 -9.09 1.42
C ALA A 20 0.08 -9.43 0.12
N SER A 21 0.77 -9.34 -1.02
CA SER A 21 0.28 -9.78 -2.32
C SER A 21 1.41 -9.78 -3.34
N ASP A 22 1.85 -10.96 -3.76
CA ASP A 22 2.92 -11.10 -4.76
C ASP A 22 2.50 -10.52 -6.11
N GLY A 23 1.24 -10.70 -6.50
CA GLY A 23 0.72 -10.18 -7.76
C GLY A 23 0.71 -8.65 -7.81
N ILE A 24 0.38 -7.97 -6.70
CA ILE A 24 0.49 -6.50 -6.63
C ILE A 24 1.96 -6.06 -6.67
N LEU A 25 2.86 -6.77 -6.01
CA LEU A 25 4.29 -6.43 -6.08
C LEU A 25 4.85 -6.61 -7.50
N ARG A 26 4.47 -7.67 -8.23
CA ARG A 26 4.83 -7.84 -9.66
C ARG A 26 4.32 -6.69 -10.53
N ILE A 27 3.08 -6.24 -10.32
CA ILE A 27 2.54 -5.07 -11.02
C ILE A 27 3.35 -3.82 -10.68
N ARG A 28 3.62 -3.58 -9.39
CA ARG A 28 4.43 -2.44 -8.95
C ARG A 28 5.80 -2.45 -9.61
N ASP A 29 6.44 -3.61 -9.70
CA ASP A 29 7.79 -3.74 -10.26
C ASP A 29 7.77 -3.41 -11.77
N ARG A 30 6.75 -3.86 -12.51
CA ARG A 30 6.54 -3.48 -13.93
C ARG A 30 6.29 -1.98 -14.12
N ILE A 31 5.50 -1.37 -13.23
CA ILE A 31 5.27 0.09 -13.26
C ILE A 31 6.60 0.81 -13.01
N ALA A 32 7.35 0.39 -11.98
CA ALA A 32 8.61 1.04 -11.65
C ALA A 32 9.64 0.96 -12.79
N GLU A 33 9.72 -0.19 -13.45
CA GLU A 33 10.55 -0.40 -14.63
C GLU A 33 10.17 0.56 -15.77
N HIS A 34 8.88 0.72 -16.05
CA HIS A 34 8.41 1.65 -17.09
C HIS A 34 8.76 3.12 -16.82
N PHE A 35 8.87 3.51 -15.54
CA PHE A 35 9.24 4.87 -15.12
C PHE A 35 10.72 5.01 -14.76
N THR A 36 11.58 4.09 -15.20
CA THR A 36 13.02 4.15 -14.91
C THR A 36 13.61 5.51 -15.31
N GLY A 37 14.37 6.10 -14.39
CA GLY A 37 14.95 7.45 -14.55
C GLY A 37 14.00 8.61 -14.24
N MET A 38 12.70 8.36 -14.06
CA MET A 38 11.70 9.38 -13.68
C MET A 38 11.30 9.30 -12.20
N LEU A 39 11.58 8.18 -11.53
CA LEU A 39 11.23 7.95 -10.14
C LEU A 39 12.21 8.61 -9.16
N THR A 40 11.67 9.20 -8.09
CA THR A 40 12.51 9.64 -6.96
C THR A 40 13.16 8.45 -6.27
N GLY A 41 14.20 8.68 -5.46
CA GLY A 41 14.82 7.62 -4.68
C GLY A 41 13.82 6.86 -3.81
N GLN A 42 12.82 7.55 -3.24
CA GLN A 42 11.76 6.89 -2.46
C GLN A 42 10.89 5.97 -3.32
N ASP A 43 10.51 6.41 -4.52
CA ASP A 43 9.59 5.66 -5.40
C ASP A 43 10.26 4.43 -6.05
N GLN A 44 11.59 4.43 -6.17
CA GLN A 44 12.37 3.30 -6.69
C GLN A 44 12.37 2.09 -5.75
N HIS A 45 12.25 2.29 -4.44
CA HIS A 45 12.25 1.19 -3.48
C HIS A 45 10.99 0.34 -3.60
N ARG A 46 11.17 -0.98 -3.60
CA ARG A 46 10.04 -1.93 -3.56
C ARG A 46 9.31 -1.75 -2.22
N PRO A 47 8.00 -1.41 -2.23
CA PRO A 47 7.30 -1.03 -1.02
C PRO A 47 6.97 -2.25 -0.17
N ARG A 48 6.91 -2.03 1.13
CA ARG A 48 6.14 -2.89 2.04
C ARG A 48 4.68 -2.48 1.87
N LEU A 49 3.84 -3.34 1.28
CA LEU A 49 2.44 -3.00 1.01
C LEU A 49 1.70 -2.70 2.32
N HIS A 50 1.04 -1.56 2.38
CA HIS A 50 0.29 -1.16 3.57
C HIS A 50 -0.83 -0.17 3.24
N VAL A 51 -1.81 -0.07 4.15
CA VAL A 51 -2.77 1.05 4.20
C VAL A 51 -2.43 1.90 5.40
N THR A 52 -2.03 3.14 5.18
CA THR A 52 -1.74 4.09 6.24
C THR A 52 -3.00 4.39 7.04
N ILE A 53 -2.94 4.21 8.36
CA ILE A 53 -3.97 4.67 9.30
C ILE A 53 -3.61 6.09 9.77
N GLN A 54 -2.34 6.29 10.08
CA GLN A 54 -1.80 7.56 10.56
C GLN A 54 -0.35 7.72 10.07
N ASN A 55 0.06 8.94 9.73
CA ASN A 55 1.43 9.28 9.37
C ASN A 55 1.76 10.73 9.78
N LYS A 56 3.05 11.08 9.78
CA LYS A 56 3.59 12.40 10.15
C LYS A 56 3.33 12.80 11.61
N VAL A 57 3.13 11.83 12.50
CA VAL A 57 2.94 12.06 13.94
C VAL A 57 4.24 11.88 14.71
N SER A 58 4.23 12.15 16.01
CA SER A 58 5.35 11.80 16.88
C SER A 58 5.49 10.28 17.03
N PRO A 59 6.70 9.75 17.31
CA PRO A 59 6.88 8.33 17.60
C PRO A 59 6.05 7.82 18.78
N GLY A 60 5.81 8.69 19.78
CA GLY A 60 4.97 8.37 20.95
C GLY A 60 3.51 8.14 20.57
N GLU A 61 2.93 9.04 19.78
CA GLU A 61 1.56 8.89 19.27
C GLU A 61 1.41 7.64 18.38
N ALA A 62 2.38 7.40 17.48
CA ALA A 62 2.36 6.21 16.63
C ALA A 62 2.39 4.92 17.48
N LYS A 63 3.26 4.86 18.49
CA LYS A 63 3.35 3.71 19.40
C LYS A 63 2.08 3.53 20.23
N ALA A 64 1.49 4.61 20.73
CA ALA A 64 0.24 4.57 21.48
C ALA A 64 -0.92 4.02 20.64
N LEU A 65 -1.06 4.48 19.39
CA LEU A 65 -2.08 3.97 18.48
C LEU A 65 -1.84 2.49 18.13
N LEU A 66 -0.58 2.11 17.87
CA LEU A 66 -0.23 0.72 17.59
C LEU A 66 -0.65 -0.20 18.75
N SER A 67 -0.33 0.18 19.99
CA SER A 67 -0.70 -0.56 21.20
C SER A 67 -2.22 -0.60 21.42
N THR A 68 -2.93 0.47 21.07
CA THR A 68 -4.40 0.54 21.19
C THR A 68 -5.09 -0.42 20.21
N LEU A 69 -4.53 -0.58 19.01
CA LEU A 69 -5.10 -1.43 17.97
C LEU A 69 -4.61 -2.87 18.03
N GLU A 70 -3.62 -3.18 18.86
CA GLU A 70 -3.07 -4.52 18.99
C GLU A 70 -4.18 -5.52 19.39
N GLY A 71 -4.23 -6.69 18.73
CA GLY A 71 -5.30 -7.67 18.92
C GLY A 71 -6.64 -7.35 18.27
N THR A 72 -6.88 -6.10 17.81
CA THR A 72 -8.14 -5.72 17.13
C THR A 72 -8.13 -6.05 15.64
N ILE A 73 -6.95 -6.03 15.01
CA ILE A 73 -6.80 -6.31 13.58
C ILE A 73 -6.47 -7.78 13.38
N GLN A 74 -7.45 -8.54 12.90
CA GLN A 74 -7.30 -9.97 12.63
C GLN A 74 -6.82 -10.23 11.19
N PRO A 75 -5.85 -11.14 10.99
CA PRO A 75 -5.42 -11.50 9.65
C PRO A 75 -6.55 -12.08 8.81
N ARG A 76 -6.68 -11.64 7.55
CA ARG A 76 -7.72 -12.15 6.64
C ARG A 76 -7.30 -12.08 5.18
N ASN A 77 -7.81 -13.03 4.40
CA ASN A 77 -7.64 -13.04 2.96
C ASN A 77 -8.66 -12.10 2.30
N PHE A 78 -8.26 -11.48 1.20
CA PHE A 78 -9.11 -10.67 0.34
C PHE A 78 -8.53 -10.62 -1.07
N ALA A 79 -9.27 -10.03 -2.00
CA ALA A 79 -8.78 -9.79 -3.35
C ALA A 79 -8.87 -8.31 -3.73
N PHE A 80 -7.79 -7.75 -4.27
CA PHE A 80 -7.87 -6.49 -4.99
C PHE A 80 -8.62 -6.68 -6.30
N ARG A 81 -9.51 -5.74 -6.63
CA ARG A 81 -10.35 -5.76 -7.84
C ARG A 81 -9.72 -5.04 -9.03
N GLY A 82 -8.74 -4.17 -8.77
CA GLY A 82 -8.12 -3.34 -9.80
C GLY A 82 -7.12 -2.35 -9.21
N LEU A 83 -6.67 -1.43 -10.06
CA LEU A 83 -5.87 -0.26 -9.71
C LEU A 83 -6.67 1.01 -10.02
N SER A 84 -6.42 2.06 -9.26
CA SER A 84 -6.96 3.40 -9.53
C SER A 84 -5.80 4.37 -9.68
N LEU A 85 -5.83 5.16 -10.75
CA LEU A 85 -4.85 6.20 -11.03
C LEU A 85 -5.37 7.53 -10.50
N PHE A 86 -4.51 8.22 -9.76
CA PHE A 86 -4.77 9.55 -9.23
C PHE A 86 -3.64 10.50 -9.58
N HIS A 87 -3.97 11.78 -9.70
CA HIS A 87 -3.02 12.87 -9.86
C HIS A 87 -2.93 13.68 -8.56
N TYR A 88 -1.72 14.01 -8.13
CA TYR A 88 -1.48 14.79 -6.91
C TYR A 88 -0.69 16.06 -7.24
N VAL A 89 -1.37 17.22 -7.22
CA VAL A 89 -0.77 18.53 -7.53
C VAL A 89 -0.89 19.45 -6.31
N GLY A 90 -0.19 19.10 -5.24
CA GLY A 90 -0.11 19.94 -4.03
C GLY A 90 -1.38 19.99 -3.18
N GLY A 91 -2.40 19.19 -3.49
CA GLY A 91 -3.69 19.15 -2.80
C GLY A 91 -4.46 17.89 -3.19
N PRO A 92 -5.76 17.75 -2.84
CA PRO A 92 -6.44 16.47 -2.80
C PRO A 92 -6.25 15.65 -4.08
N TRP A 93 -6.16 14.33 -3.93
CA TRP A 93 -5.92 13.42 -5.04
C TRP A 93 -7.07 13.49 -6.06
N ASP A 94 -6.77 13.88 -7.27
CA ASP A 94 -7.72 13.90 -8.37
C ASP A 94 -7.78 12.52 -9.02
N HIS A 95 -8.95 11.89 -8.99
CA HIS A 95 -9.16 10.61 -9.65
C HIS A 95 -9.08 10.77 -11.18
N VAL A 96 -8.31 9.89 -11.82
CA VAL A 96 -8.12 9.89 -13.28
C VAL A 96 -8.84 8.72 -13.94
N ARG A 97 -8.62 7.49 -13.44
CA ARG A 97 -9.14 6.27 -14.07
C ARG A 97 -9.03 5.05 -13.16
N ASP A 98 -9.98 4.13 -13.30
CA ASP A 98 -9.90 2.78 -12.74
C ASP A 98 -9.57 1.71 -13.78
N PHE A 99 -8.75 0.75 -13.38
CA PHE A 99 -8.32 -0.40 -14.16
C PHE A 99 -8.70 -1.69 -13.43
N ALA A 100 -9.82 -2.29 -13.84
CA ALA A 100 -10.24 -3.57 -13.28
C ALA A 100 -9.27 -4.69 -13.69
N PHE A 101 -8.94 -5.59 -12.77
CA PHE A 101 -8.23 -6.82 -13.10
C PHE A 101 -9.21 -7.78 -13.79
N ARG A 102 -9.01 -8.03 -15.09
CA ARG A 102 -9.90 -8.84 -15.93
C ARG A 102 -9.25 -10.13 -16.48
N GLY A 103 -7.98 -10.38 -16.17
CA GLY A 103 -7.26 -11.57 -16.63
C GLY A 103 -7.48 -12.78 -15.73
N ARG A 104 -7.46 -13.99 -16.32
CA ARG A 104 -7.09 -15.22 -15.61
C ARG A 104 -5.56 -15.25 -15.54
N GLU A 105 -4.98 -15.57 -14.39
CA GLU A 105 -3.54 -15.82 -14.30
C GLU A 105 -3.24 -17.04 -15.17
N SER A 106 -2.51 -16.86 -16.27
CA SER A 106 -1.90 -17.99 -16.97
C SER A 106 -0.80 -18.52 -16.06
N ALA A 107 -0.93 -19.79 -15.68
CA ALA A 107 0.02 -20.53 -14.86
C ALA A 107 1.44 -20.52 -15.45
#